data_AF-A0A840I5X9-F1
#
_entry.id   AF-A0A840I5X9-F1
#
_cell.length_a   1.000
_cell.length_b   1.000
_cell.length_c   1.000
_cell.angle_alpha   90.00
_cell.angle_beta   90.00
_cell.angle_gamma   90.00
#
_symmetry.space_group_name_H-M   'P 1'
#
loop_
_entity.id
_entity.type
_entity.pdbx_description
1 polymer ?
#
loop_
_entity_poly.entity_id
_entity_poly.type
_entity_poly.pdbx_seq_one_letter_code
_entity_poly.pdbx_strand_id
1 'polypeptide(L)'
;MRVAILVIILILAAALGFLFWPRGREEAPVEQATTAQGPEVTSVAPATALPRFDIVRVSRGGFAVVAGTGAPGGTVELLANGEVLATETIGADGAWAINVDTPLDAGPVELTLRQSGEAGTAPITSEETVVIYVPETPEDAPVVLRTTPGGATEVLQRATDPATGLGPLAVETIDYDEGGNVIFAGRASAGSAVQVLLNGRPIASATTADENGRWELPAEVRPGRYTLRVVQFGEDGSAAYVVEVPFERAGYEDVEMTDGGVVVQPGNSLWLISRTVYGEGRQYTVIYEANASQIRDPDLIYPGQVFRVPDQR
;
A
#
# COMPACT_ATOMS: atom_id res chain seq x y z
N MET A 1 83.76 15.14 69.50
CA MET A 1 84.19 16.39 70.16
C MET A 1 83.78 17.55 69.25
N ARG A 2 82.70 18.28 69.62
CA ARG A 2 82.31 19.67 69.20
C ARG A 2 81.95 19.89 67.70
N VAL A 3 80.93 20.61 67.22
CA VAL A 3 79.86 21.54 67.70
C VAL A 3 78.90 21.72 66.46
N ALA A 4 77.57 21.57 66.52
CA ALA A 4 76.52 22.57 66.89
C ALA A 4 76.54 23.86 66.00
N ILE A 5 75.48 24.55 65.54
CA ILE A 5 74.09 24.77 66.01
C ILE A 5 73.38 25.71 65.00
N LEU A 6 72.09 25.44 64.73
CA LEU A 6 70.90 26.34 64.55
C LEU A 6 70.90 27.55 63.56
N VAL A 7 69.85 27.94 62.82
CA VAL A 7 68.38 27.65 62.66
C VAL A 7 67.60 28.98 62.71
N ILE A 8 66.54 29.10 61.87
CA ILE A 8 65.34 29.99 62.01
C ILE A 8 65.60 31.49 61.73
N ILE A 9 64.85 32.18 60.87
CA ILE A 9 63.43 32.64 60.99
C ILE A 9 62.93 32.89 59.54
N LEU A 10 61.96 32.12 59.02
CA LEU A 10 60.50 32.23 59.20
C LEU A 10 59.88 33.50 58.59
N ILE A 11 59.12 33.26 57.51
CA ILE A 11 57.74 33.75 57.25
C ILE A 11 57.54 35.26 57.11
N LEU A 12 57.16 35.68 55.89
CA LEU A 12 55.99 36.52 55.59
C LEU A 12 55.95 36.68 54.06
N ALA A 13 55.20 35.83 53.37
CA ALA A 13 53.80 36.03 53.02
C ALA A 13 53.60 37.03 51.86
N ALA A 14 53.08 36.46 50.77
CA ALA A 14 52.16 37.03 49.81
C ALA A 14 52.57 38.35 49.11
N ALA A 15 52.71 38.29 47.79
CA ALA A 15 51.66 38.79 46.89
C ALA A 15 52.09 38.74 45.41
N LEU A 16 51.09 38.46 44.57
CA LEU A 16 51.06 38.49 43.10
C LEU A 16 51.89 37.39 42.43
N GLY A 17 51.30 36.45 41.69
CA GLY A 17 50.10 36.56 40.88
C GLY A 17 50.47 35.98 39.52
N PHE A 18 50.02 34.75 39.26
CA PHE A 18 49.11 34.48 38.15
C PHE A 18 49.64 34.93 36.78
N LEU A 19 50.18 33.98 36.01
CA LEU A 19 49.66 33.61 34.69
C LEU A 19 50.56 32.50 34.15
N PHE A 20 50.17 31.24 34.34
CA PHE A 20 49.41 30.47 33.35
C PHE A 20 50.31 29.83 32.27
N TRP A 21 50.84 28.64 32.57
CA TRP A 21 50.69 27.46 31.71
C TRP A 21 51.16 26.18 32.43
N PRO A 22 50.27 25.27 32.87
CA PRO A 22 50.71 23.97 33.36
C PRO A 22 50.82 22.97 32.21
N ARG A 23 51.98 22.33 32.08
CA ARG A 23 52.15 21.02 31.43
C ARG A 23 52.08 19.93 32.50
N GLY A 24 51.46 18.81 32.14
CA GLY A 24 51.43 17.56 32.92
C GLY A 24 50.25 17.50 33.90
N ARG A 25 49.64 16.35 34.18
CA ARG A 25 50.12 14.96 34.13
C ARG A 25 48.91 14.00 34.09
N GLU A 26 49.18 12.75 33.72
CA GLU A 26 48.36 11.55 33.99
C GLU A 26 47.70 11.52 35.37
N GLU A 27 46.42 11.13 35.40
CA GLU A 27 45.78 10.43 36.52
C GLU A 27 44.82 9.36 35.96
N ALA A 28 44.95 8.14 36.49
CA ALA A 28 43.94 7.07 36.45
C ALA A 28 43.53 6.77 37.91
N PRO A 29 42.54 5.90 38.15
CA PRO A 29 41.11 5.94 37.85
C PRO A 29 40.27 6.33 39.11
N VAL A 30 38.99 6.70 38.95
CA VAL A 30 38.06 6.88 40.09
C VAL A 30 36.80 6.05 39.86
N GLU A 31 36.58 5.10 40.75
CA GLU A 31 35.33 4.38 40.92
C GLU A 31 34.53 5.06 42.03
N GLN A 32 33.33 5.57 41.74
CA GLN A 32 32.20 5.59 42.67
C GLN A 32 30.88 5.88 41.95
N ALA A 33 29.91 5.02 42.25
CA ALA A 33 28.57 4.92 41.69
C ALA A 33 27.61 6.00 42.23
N THR A 34 26.63 6.41 41.41
CA THR A 34 25.18 6.29 41.67
C THR A 34 24.34 7.17 40.72
N THR A 35 23.46 6.48 39.97
CA THR A 35 22.20 6.91 39.30
C THR A 35 22.17 8.17 38.45
N ALA A 36 22.12 7.94 37.13
CA ALA A 36 21.03 8.47 36.31
C ALA A 36 20.60 7.33 35.38
N GLN A 37 19.44 6.73 35.69
CA GLN A 37 18.67 5.96 34.72
C GLN A 37 18.37 6.92 33.56
N GLY A 38 19.19 6.86 32.51
CA GLY A 38 18.70 7.21 31.17
C GLY A 38 17.52 6.28 30.89
N PRO A 39 16.49 6.72 30.16
CA PRO A 39 15.37 5.85 29.84
C PRO A 39 15.98 4.60 29.21
N GLU A 40 15.85 3.50 29.95
CA GLU A 40 16.00 2.17 29.40
C GLU A 40 14.97 2.14 28.28
N VAL A 41 15.45 2.35 27.06
CA VAL A 41 14.67 2.06 25.88
C VAL A 41 14.56 0.55 25.96
N THR A 42 13.54 0.08 26.67
CA THR A 42 13.03 -1.26 26.52
C THR A 42 12.65 -1.32 25.06
N SER A 43 13.60 -1.80 24.25
CA SER A 43 13.34 -2.30 22.92
C SER A 43 12.33 -3.41 23.15
N VAL A 44 11.05 -3.08 23.05
CA VAL A 44 10.00 -4.06 22.91
C VAL A 44 10.38 -4.77 21.62
N ALA A 45 10.96 -5.97 21.75
CA ALA A 45 11.13 -6.86 20.61
C ALA A 45 9.78 -6.87 19.87
N PRO A 46 9.74 -6.68 18.54
CA PRO A 46 8.47 -6.67 17.84
C PRO A 46 7.76 -7.98 18.18
N ALA A 47 6.60 -7.89 18.81
CA ALA A 47 5.75 -9.05 18.99
C ALA A 47 5.48 -9.58 17.58
N THR A 48 5.97 -10.79 17.28
CA THR A 48 5.86 -11.36 15.94
C THR A 48 4.41 -11.37 15.53
N ALA A 49 4.05 -10.53 14.56
CA ALA A 49 2.68 -10.44 14.08
C ALA A 49 2.28 -11.80 13.48
N LEU A 50 1.22 -12.38 14.02
CA LEU A 50 0.64 -13.62 13.48
C LEU A 50 0.07 -13.33 12.09
N PRO A 51 0.20 -14.27 11.14
CA PRO A 51 -0.44 -14.13 9.84
C PRO A 51 -1.97 -14.14 9.99
N ARG A 52 -2.67 -13.23 9.30
CA ARG A 52 -4.14 -13.07 9.35
C ARG A 52 -4.70 -12.83 7.97
N PHE A 53 -5.93 -13.29 7.74
CA PHE A 53 -6.69 -12.94 6.55
C PHE A 53 -7.38 -11.59 6.73
N ASP A 54 -7.32 -10.74 5.71
CA ASP A 54 -8.13 -9.53 5.62
C ASP A 54 -9.22 -9.73 4.56
N ILE A 55 -8.80 -9.94 3.31
CA ILE A 55 -9.70 -10.11 2.17
C ILE A 55 -9.56 -11.54 1.65
N VAL A 56 -10.68 -12.24 1.49
CA VAL A 56 -10.75 -13.48 0.71
C VAL A 56 -11.94 -13.38 -0.23
N ARG A 57 -11.66 -13.40 -1.53
CA ARG A 57 -12.66 -13.36 -2.60
C ARG A 57 -12.46 -14.54 -3.51
N VAL A 58 -13.57 -15.19 -3.86
CA VAL A 58 -13.56 -16.38 -4.72
C VAL A 58 -14.57 -16.18 -5.83
N SER A 59 -14.12 -16.35 -7.07
CA SER A 59 -14.95 -16.29 -8.27
C SER A 59 -15.74 -17.60 -8.44
N ARG A 60 -16.79 -17.59 -9.26
CA ARG A 60 -17.52 -18.82 -9.62
C ARG A 60 -16.64 -19.87 -10.31
N GLY A 61 -15.59 -19.43 -10.99
CA GLY A 61 -14.62 -20.31 -11.65
C GLY A 61 -13.56 -20.89 -10.72
N GLY A 62 -13.66 -20.68 -9.40
CA GLY A 62 -12.72 -21.21 -8.41
C GLY A 62 -11.44 -20.39 -8.23
N PHE A 63 -11.18 -19.36 -9.06
CA PHE A 63 -10.06 -18.44 -8.83
C PHE A 63 -10.27 -17.61 -7.57
N ALA A 64 -9.21 -17.36 -6.82
CA ALA A 64 -9.25 -16.63 -5.56
C ALA A 64 -8.24 -15.48 -5.52
N VAL A 65 -8.63 -14.40 -4.85
CA VAL A 65 -7.73 -13.31 -4.43
C VAL A 65 -7.75 -13.30 -2.91
N VAL A 66 -6.57 -13.39 -2.32
CA VAL A 66 -6.38 -13.50 -0.88
C VAL A 66 -5.40 -12.43 -0.44
N ALA A 67 -5.78 -11.60 0.52
CA ALA A 67 -4.91 -10.60 1.11
C ALA A 67 -5.00 -10.63 2.63
N GLY A 68 -3.97 -10.11 3.28
CA GLY A 68 -3.90 -10.12 4.71
C GLY A 68 -2.71 -9.39 5.28
N THR A 69 -2.43 -9.70 6.55
CA THR A 69 -1.31 -9.11 7.28
C THR A 69 -0.44 -10.19 7.90
N GLY A 70 0.81 -9.85 8.21
CA GLY A 70 1.78 -10.73 8.84
C GLY A 70 3.02 -9.97 9.32
N ALA A 71 4.05 -10.70 9.75
CA ALA A 71 5.31 -10.12 10.18
C ALA A 71 6.08 -9.54 8.98
N PRO A 72 6.41 -8.23 8.97
CA PRO A 72 7.12 -7.58 7.88
C PRO A 72 8.42 -8.29 7.49
N GLY A 73 8.67 -8.42 6.19
CA GLY A 73 9.87 -9.06 5.65
C GLY A 73 9.91 -10.59 5.79
N GLY A 74 8.90 -11.21 6.42
CA GLY A 74 8.71 -12.66 6.42
C GLY A 74 8.09 -13.16 5.11
N THR A 75 7.92 -14.47 5.02
CA THR A 75 7.23 -15.14 3.92
C THR A 75 5.94 -15.75 4.43
N VAL A 76 4.83 -15.50 3.72
CA VAL A 76 3.54 -16.15 3.97
C VAL A 76 3.30 -17.24 2.94
N GLU A 77 2.89 -18.41 3.41
CA GLU A 77 2.41 -19.52 2.61
C GLU A 77 0.89 -19.61 2.80
N LEU A 78 0.17 -19.60 1.68
CA LEU A 78 -1.25 -19.89 1.63
C LEU A 78 -1.41 -21.39 1.35
N LEU A 79 -2.08 -22.11 2.24
CA LEU A 79 -2.32 -23.54 2.08
C LEU A 79 -3.80 -23.80 1.79
N ALA A 80 -4.07 -24.70 0.86
CA ALA A 80 -5.40 -25.25 0.60
C ALA A 80 -5.42 -26.72 1.00
N ASN A 81 -6.32 -27.10 1.90
CA ASN A 81 -6.45 -28.46 2.42
C ASN A 81 -5.13 -29.04 2.98
N GLY A 82 -4.26 -28.17 3.50
CA GLY A 82 -2.95 -28.52 4.05
C GLY A 82 -1.79 -28.57 3.05
N GLU A 83 -2.05 -28.37 1.76
CA GLU A 83 -1.02 -28.30 0.71
C GLU A 83 -0.72 -26.84 0.33
N VAL A 84 0.54 -26.52 0.05
CA VAL A 84 0.93 -25.13 -0.28
C VAL A 84 0.37 -24.77 -1.66
N LEU A 85 -0.54 -23.80 -1.68
CA LEU A 85 -1.18 -23.28 -2.89
C LEU A 85 -0.37 -22.14 -3.49
N ALA A 86 0.15 -21.24 -2.65
CA ALA A 86 0.93 -20.08 -3.07
C ALA A 86 1.86 -19.58 -1.95
N THR A 87 2.83 -18.76 -2.31
CA THR A 87 3.79 -18.17 -1.37
C THR A 87 4.05 -16.71 -1.76
N GLU A 88 4.09 -15.81 -0.79
CA GLU A 88 4.30 -14.37 -1.01
C GLU A 88 5.21 -13.77 0.07
N THR A 89 5.93 -12.70 -0.29
CA THR A 89 6.74 -11.95 0.68
C THR A 89 5.89 -10.88 1.35
N ILE A 90 5.96 -10.80 2.67
CA ILE A 90 5.20 -9.81 3.44
C ILE A 90 5.93 -8.46 3.34
N GLY A 91 5.20 -7.43 2.93
CA GLY A 91 5.71 -6.06 2.79
C GLY A 91 6.25 -5.48 4.09
N ALA A 92 6.99 -4.38 4.00
CA ALA A 92 7.53 -3.69 5.17
C ALA A 92 6.44 -3.10 6.09
N ASP A 93 5.25 -2.87 5.53
CA ASP A 93 4.02 -2.46 6.21
C ASP A 93 3.25 -3.64 6.82
N GLY A 94 3.71 -4.87 6.61
CA GLY A 94 3.08 -6.09 7.09
C GLY A 94 1.96 -6.59 6.19
N ALA A 95 1.67 -5.94 5.06
CA ALA A 95 0.62 -6.34 4.13
C ALA A 95 1.13 -7.35 3.09
N TRP A 96 0.22 -8.18 2.58
CA TRP A 96 0.49 -9.09 1.47
C TRP A 96 -0.80 -9.35 0.68
N ALA A 97 -0.64 -9.71 -0.60
CA ALA A 97 -1.74 -10.08 -1.48
C ALA A 97 -1.28 -11.17 -2.47
N ILE A 98 -2.11 -12.20 -2.63
CA ILE A 98 -1.88 -13.35 -3.50
C ILE A 98 -3.05 -13.45 -4.47
N ASN A 99 -2.71 -13.53 -5.76
CA ASN A 99 -3.63 -14.01 -6.79
C ASN A 99 -3.42 -15.51 -6.96
N VAL A 100 -4.46 -16.31 -6.77
CA VAL A 100 -4.38 -17.76 -6.97
C VAL A 100 -4.64 -18.05 -8.44
N ASP A 101 -3.56 -18.33 -9.17
CA ASP A 101 -3.60 -18.57 -10.62
C ASP A 101 -4.22 -19.93 -11.00
N THR A 102 -4.26 -20.88 -10.06
CA THR A 102 -4.89 -22.19 -10.24
C THR A 102 -6.27 -22.19 -9.59
N PRO A 103 -7.35 -22.48 -10.34
CA PRO A 103 -8.68 -22.51 -9.75
C PRO A 103 -8.78 -23.60 -8.68
N LEU A 104 -9.47 -23.27 -7.58
CA LEU A 104 -9.78 -24.22 -6.51
C LEU A 104 -10.73 -25.31 -7.02
N ASP A 105 -10.51 -26.54 -6.56
CA ASP A 105 -11.39 -27.66 -6.86
C ASP A 105 -12.81 -27.44 -6.30
N ALA A 106 -13.80 -28.00 -6.99
CA ALA A 106 -15.18 -27.99 -6.52
C ALA A 106 -15.32 -28.73 -5.18
N GLY A 107 -16.22 -28.22 -4.33
CA GLY A 107 -16.46 -28.73 -2.99
C GLY A 107 -15.88 -27.83 -1.88
N PRO A 108 -15.84 -28.33 -0.64
CA PRO A 108 -15.27 -27.59 0.48
C PRO A 108 -13.74 -27.51 0.36
N VAL A 109 -13.20 -26.31 0.47
CA VAL A 109 -11.77 -26.03 0.51
C VAL A 109 -11.44 -25.27 1.78
N GLU A 110 -10.45 -25.76 2.52
CA GLU A 110 -9.95 -25.11 3.73
C GLU A 110 -8.67 -24.33 3.43
N LEU A 111 -8.70 -23.01 3.60
CA LEU A 111 -7.54 -22.15 3.53
C LEU A 111 -6.96 -21.87 4.91
N THR A 112 -5.64 -22.00 5.02
CA THR A 112 -4.86 -21.64 6.21
C THR A 112 -3.61 -20.85 5.80
N LEU A 113 -3.06 -20.07 6.74
CA LEU A 113 -1.83 -19.33 6.53
C LEU A 113 -0.72 -19.89 7.41
N ARG A 114 0.47 -20.02 6.84
CA ARG A 114 1.70 -20.31 7.57
C ARG A 114 2.72 -19.25 7.24
N GLN A 115 3.33 -18.67 8.26
CA GLN A 115 4.36 -17.64 8.09
C GLN A 115 5.71 -18.17 8.54
N SER A 116 6.73 -17.96 7.73
CA SER A 116 8.13 -18.22 8.08
C SER A 116 8.88 -16.89 8.20
N GLY A 117 9.65 -16.75 9.28
CA GLY A 117 10.51 -15.58 9.53
C GLY A 117 11.95 -15.81 9.08
N GLU A 118 12.91 -15.23 9.81
CA GLU A 118 14.34 -15.46 9.58
C GLU A 118 14.71 -16.95 9.69
N ALA A 119 15.71 -17.35 8.90
CA ALA A 119 16.19 -18.72 8.83
C ALA A 119 16.57 -19.26 10.23
N GLY A 120 15.89 -20.34 10.63
CA GLY A 120 16.08 -20.98 11.94
C GLY A 120 14.93 -20.77 12.93
N THR A 121 13.97 -19.88 12.64
CA THR A 121 12.73 -19.74 13.42
C THR A 121 11.70 -20.75 12.95
N ALA A 122 10.97 -21.37 13.88
CA ALA A 122 9.87 -22.26 13.54
C ALA A 122 8.75 -21.48 12.83
N PRO A 123 8.10 -22.05 11.80
CA PRO A 123 6.98 -21.40 11.13
C PRO A 123 5.79 -21.26 12.09
N ILE A 124 5.08 -20.15 11.94
CA ILE A 124 3.92 -19.79 12.77
C ILE A 124 2.66 -19.90 11.91
N THR A 125 1.70 -20.72 12.33
CA THR A 125 0.42 -20.88 11.64
C THR A 125 -0.61 -19.91 12.20
N SER A 126 -1.48 -19.38 11.34
CA SER A 126 -2.63 -18.59 11.77
C SER A 126 -3.61 -19.41 12.60
N GLU A 127 -4.29 -18.76 13.54
CA GLU A 127 -5.46 -19.33 14.20
C GLU A 127 -6.73 -19.15 13.36
N GLU A 128 -6.68 -18.37 12.28
CA GLU A 128 -7.80 -18.18 11.37
C GLU A 128 -7.82 -19.27 10.31
N THR A 129 -9.00 -19.85 10.10
CA THR A 129 -9.28 -20.77 9.00
C THR A 129 -10.36 -20.15 8.13
N VAL A 130 -10.16 -20.17 6.82
CA VAL A 130 -11.18 -19.75 5.86
C VAL A 130 -11.70 -20.98 5.13
N VAL A 131 -13.00 -21.23 5.24
CA VAL A 131 -13.69 -22.33 4.55
C VAL A 131 -14.41 -21.75 3.34
N ILE A 132 -14.10 -22.30 2.18
CA ILE A 132 -14.71 -21.94 0.91
C ILE A 132 -15.56 -23.12 0.46
N TYR A 133 -16.81 -22.88 0.08
CA TYR A 133 -17.61 -23.84 -0.67
C TYR A 133 -17.59 -23.43 -2.14
N VAL A 134 -16.78 -24.11 -2.95
CA VAL A 134 -16.74 -23.93 -4.39
C VAL A 134 -17.84 -24.80 -5.01
N PRO A 135 -18.77 -24.24 -5.78
CA PRO A 135 -19.87 -25.02 -6.34
C PRO A 135 -19.38 -25.96 -7.45
N GLU A 136 -20.05 -27.10 -7.60
CA GLU A 136 -19.82 -28.02 -8.73
C GLU A 136 -20.36 -27.43 -10.05
N THR A 137 -21.38 -26.58 -9.95
CA THR A 137 -22.07 -25.92 -11.04
C THR A 137 -21.61 -24.46 -11.14
N PRO A 138 -21.12 -24.00 -12.31
CA PRO A 138 -20.62 -22.63 -12.49
C PRO A 138 -21.68 -21.52 -12.31
N GLU A 139 -22.96 -21.87 -12.24
CA GLU A 139 -24.07 -20.94 -12.05
C GLU A 139 -24.21 -20.50 -10.59
N ASP A 140 -23.81 -21.35 -9.65
CA ASP A 140 -23.84 -21.03 -8.23
C ASP A 140 -22.63 -20.17 -7.85
N ALA A 141 -22.78 -19.34 -6.81
CA ALA A 141 -21.66 -18.54 -6.30
C ALA A 141 -21.04 -19.20 -5.06
N PRO A 142 -19.71 -19.12 -4.91
CA PRO A 142 -19.04 -19.71 -3.78
C PRO A 142 -19.36 -18.96 -2.49
N VAL A 143 -19.41 -19.70 -1.40
CA VAL A 143 -19.60 -19.17 -0.05
C VAL A 143 -18.26 -19.18 0.65
N VAL A 144 -17.90 -18.08 1.29
CA VAL A 144 -16.64 -17.93 2.02
C VAL A 144 -16.94 -17.59 3.47
N LEU A 145 -16.42 -18.42 4.36
CA LEU A 145 -16.59 -18.32 5.81
C LEU A 145 -15.22 -18.19 6.46
N ARG A 146 -15.06 -17.28 7.41
CA ARG A 146 -13.88 -17.21 8.29
C ARG A 146 -14.26 -17.69 9.68
N THR A 147 -13.40 -18.50 10.27
CA THR A 147 -13.55 -18.99 11.63
C THR A 147 -12.25 -18.86 12.40
N THR A 148 -12.36 -18.62 13.70
CA THR A 148 -11.25 -18.61 14.66
C THR A 148 -11.68 -19.48 15.84
N PRO A 149 -10.80 -20.33 16.41
CA PRO A 149 -11.12 -21.13 17.58
C PRO A 149 -11.70 -20.29 18.73
N GLY A 150 -12.93 -20.60 19.17
CA GLY A 150 -13.63 -19.87 20.24
C GLY A 150 -14.21 -18.51 19.83
N GLY A 151 -14.03 -18.09 18.58
CA GLY A 151 -14.61 -16.88 18.00
C GLY A 151 -15.93 -17.12 17.27
N ALA A 152 -16.60 -16.03 16.88
CA ALA A 152 -17.78 -16.12 16.02
C ALA A 152 -17.36 -16.41 14.57
N THR A 153 -18.11 -17.27 13.89
CA THR A 153 -17.96 -17.46 12.43
C THR A 153 -18.43 -16.21 11.70
N GLU A 154 -17.61 -15.72 10.78
CA GLU A 154 -17.92 -14.56 9.95
C GLU A 154 -18.13 -15.00 8.50
N VAL A 155 -19.15 -14.42 7.85
CA VAL A 155 -19.43 -14.68 6.44
C VAL A 155 -18.74 -13.58 5.61
N LEU A 156 -17.67 -13.94 4.90
CA LEU A 156 -16.92 -13.03 4.04
C LEU A 156 -17.58 -12.88 2.66
N GLN A 157 -18.25 -13.94 2.19
CA GLN A 157 -18.99 -13.95 0.92
C GLN A 157 -20.18 -14.92 1.00
N ARG A 158 -21.36 -14.46 0.57
CA ARG A 158 -22.59 -15.27 0.44
C ARG A 158 -22.81 -15.70 -1.01
N ALA A 159 -23.58 -16.78 -1.20
CA ALA A 159 -23.97 -17.25 -2.53
C ALA A 159 -24.82 -16.24 -3.34
N THR A 160 -25.46 -15.29 -2.65
CA THR A 160 -26.23 -14.21 -3.29
C THR A 160 -25.39 -12.97 -3.58
N ASP A 161 -24.15 -12.91 -3.07
CA ASP A 161 -23.28 -11.79 -3.36
C ASP A 161 -22.86 -11.89 -4.85
N PRO A 162 -22.98 -10.80 -5.63
CA PRO A 162 -22.56 -10.82 -7.01
C PRO A 162 -21.06 -11.15 -7.06
N ALA A 163 -20.72 -12.27 -7.69
CA ALA A 163 -19.34 -12.68 -7.92
C ALA A 163 -18.61 -11.59 -8.71
N THR A 164 -17.84 -10.77 -8.02
CA THR A 164 -17.12 -9.63 -8.59
C THR A 164 -15.63 -9.98 -8.53
N GLY A 165 -15.04 -10.28 -9.70
CA GLY A 165 -13.63 -10.60 -9.94
C GLY A 165 -13.40 -12.06 -10.39
N LEU A 166 -12.77 -12.38 -11.53
CA LEU A 166 -12.12 -11.57 -12.58
C LEU A 166 -12.34 -12.29 -13.92
N GLY A 167 -13.50 -12.10 -14.54
CA GLY A 167 -13.66 -12.42 -15.96
C GLY A 167 -12.70 -11.60 -16.82
N PRO A 168 -12.84 -11.65 -18.15
CA PRO A 168 -12.02 -10.81 -19.03
C PRO A 168 -12.21 -9.30 -18.78
N LEU A 169 -13.20 -8.90 -17.98
CA LEU A 169 -13.46 -7.53 -17.56
C LEU A 169 -12.41 -7.01 -16.55
N ALA A 170 -11.63 -6.03 -16.98
CA ALA A 170 -10.72 -5.24 -16.16
C ALA A 170 -10.81 -3.76 -16.52
N VAL A 171 -10.60 -2.88 -15.53
CA VAL A 171 -10.30 -1.46 -15.75
C VAL A 171 -8.78 -1.33 -15.63
N GLU A 172 -8.11 -0.89 -16.68
CA GLU A 172 -6.65 -0.81 -16.74
C GLU A 172 -6.16 0.62 -16.60
N THR A 173 -6.84 1.56 -17.26
CA THR A 173 -6.40 2.95 -17.33
C THR A 173 -7.58 3.89 -17.12
N ILE A 174 -7.34 4.95 -16.37
CA ILE A 174 -8.24 6.09 -16.23
C ILE A 174 -7.41 7.33 -16.55
N ASP A 175 -7.59 7.86 -17.76
CA ASP A 175 -6.84 9.01 -18.28
C ASP A 175 -7.77 10.20 -18.58
N TYR A 176 -7.24 11.27 -19.17
CA TYR A 176 -7.95 12.50 -19.50
C TYR A 176 -7.66 12.94 -20.93
N ASP A 177 -8.71 13.27 -21.69
CA ASP A 177 -8.57 13.83 -23.04
C ASP A 177 -8.27 15.34 -23.03
N GLU A 178 -8.02 15.94 -24.20
CA GLU A 178 -7.74 17.39 -24.33
C GLU A 178 -8.90 18.30 -23.89
N GLY A 179 -10.13 17.78 -23.81
CA GLY A 179 -11.31 18.46 -23.30
C GLY A 179 -11.47 18.34 -21.77
N GLY A 180 -10.65 17.50 -21.13
CA GLY A 180 -10.78 17.15 -19.71
C GLY A 180 -11.84 16.09 -19.44
N ASN A 181 -12.34 15.37 -20.44
CA ASN A 181 -13.16 14.19 -20.20
C ASN A 181 -12.29 13.08 -19.61
N VAL A 182 -12.85 12.26 -18.73
CA VAL A 182 -12.16 11.05 -18.26
C VAL A 182 -12.31 9.98 -19.33
N ILE A 183 -11.21 9.34 -19.68
CA ILE A 183 -11.16 8.16 -20.54
C ILE A 183 -11.03 6.94 -19.63
N PHE A 184 -12.10 6.15 -19.53
CA PHE A 184 -12.04 4.84 -18.88
C PHE A 184 -11.65 3.80 -19.92
N ALA A 185 -10.64 3.00 -19.65
CA ALA A 185 -10.19 1.95 -20.57
C ALA A 185 -9.83 0.66 -19.83
N GLY A 186 -9.92 -0.46 -20.53
CA GLY A 186 -9.42 -1.74 -20.05
C GLY A 186 -9.78 -2.90 -20.96
N ARG A 187 -9.97 -4.07 -20.36
CA ARG A 187 -10.26 -5.33 -21.07
C ARG A 187 -11.65 -5.88 -20.73
N ALA A 188 -12.22 -6.65 -21.66
CA ALA A 188 -13.48 -7.39 -21.55
C ALA A 188 -13.51 -8.51 -22.61
N SER A 189 -14.52 -9.39 -22.61
CA SER A 189 -14.68 -10.36 -23.72
C SER A 189 -14.81 -9.62 -25.05
N ALA A 190 -14.10 -10.05 -26.08
CA ALA A 190 -14.21 -9.46 -27.41
C ALA A 190 -15.68 -9.43 -27.89
N GLY A 191 -16.12 -8.29 -28.42
CA GLY A 191 -17.50 -8.08 -28.89
C GLY A 191 -18.55 -7.91 -27.79
N SER A 192 -18.19 -8.02 -26.50
CA SER A 192 -19.14 -7.82 -25.40
C SER A 192 -19.41 -6.35 -25.13
N ALA A 193 -20.63 -6.04 -24.69
CA ALA A 193 -21.01 -4.70 -24.28
C ALA A 193 -20.49 -4.41 -22.87
N VAL A 194 -19.91 -3.22 -22.68
CA VAL A 194 -19.36 -2.75 -21.40
C VAL A 194 -20.05 -1.44 -21.03
N GLN A 195 -20.60 -1.38 -19.81
CA GLN A 195 -21.24 -0.19 -19.25
C GLN A 195 -20.48 0.29 -18.02
N VAL A 196 -20.14 1.57 -18.03
CA VAL A 196 -19.53 2.26 -16.89
C VAL A 196 -20.62 3.03 -16.13
N LEU A 197 -20.60 2.91 -14.81
CA LEU A 197 -21.48 3.58 -13.87
C LEU A 197 -20.68 4.29 -12.78
N LEU A 198 -21.13 5.46 -12.36
CA LEU A 198 -20.65 6.14 -11.16
C LEU A 198 -21.78 6.23 -10.15
N ASN A 199 -21.54 5.79 -8.91
CA ASN A 199 -22.56 5.71 -7.85
C ASN A 199 -23.84 5.00 -8.31
N GLY A 200 -23.67 3.92 -9.08
CA GLY A 200 -24.77 3.13 -9.65
C GLY A 200 -25.52 3.76 -10.82
N ARG A 201 -25.08 4.91 -11.36
CA ARG A 201 -25.70 5.59 -12.51
C ARG A 201 -24.82 5.50 -13.76
N PRO A 202 -25.35 5.08 -14.92
CA PRO A 202 -24.62 5.11 -16.19
C PRO A 202 -24.15 6.53 -16.51
N ILE A 203 -22.88 6.69 -16.90
CA ILE A 203 -22.29 7.99 -17.25
C ILE A 203 -22.24 8.26 -18.76
N ALA A 204 -22.35 7.21 -19.57
CA ALA A 204 -22.47 7.25 -21.02
C ALA A 204 -23.23 6.00 -21.49
N SER A 205 -23.53 5.92 -22.79
CA SER A 205 -24.01 4.67 -23.39
C SER A 205 -22.95 3.57 -23.27
N ALA A 206 -23.38 2.32 -23.21
CA ALA A 206 -22.48 1.17 -23.22
C ALA A 206 -21.58 1.19 -24.48
N THR A 207 -20.30 0.88 -24.28
CA THR A 207 -19.32 0.66 -25.35
C THR A 207 -19.22 -0.83 -25.67
N THR A 208 -18.47 -1.21 -26.70
CA THR A 208 -18.23 -2.60 -27.07
C THR A 208 -16.74 -2.87 -27.11
N ALA A 209 -16.31 -3.98 -26.52
CA ALA A 209 -14.92 -4.39 -26.57
C ALA A 209 -14.54 -4.84 -27.99
N ASP A 210 -13.36 -4.44 -28.46
CA ASP A 210 -12.83 -4.78 -29.77
C ASP A 210 -12.48 -6.28 -29.90
N GLU A 211 -11.99 -6.69 -31.07
CA GLU A 211 -11.59 -8.08 -31.34
C GLU A 211 -10.45 -8.57 -30.43
N ASN A 212 -9.66 -7.65 -29.85
CA ASN A 212 -8.60 -7.94 -28.90
C ASN A 212 -9.10 -7.85 -27.44
N GLY A 213 -10.40 -7.64 -27.23
CA GLY A 213 -11.01 -7.48 -25.93
C GLY A 213 -10.75 -6.13 -25.27
N ARG A 214 -10.22 -5.13 -25.98
CA ARG A 214 -10.02 -3.79 -25.40
C ARG A 214 -11.28 -2.95 -25.51
N TRP A 215 -11.60 -2.19 -24.48
CA TRP A 215 -12.69 -1.22 -24.49
C TRP A 215 -12.20 0.13 -23.99
N GLU A 216 -12.83 1.17 -24.51
CA GLU A 216 -12.59 2.57 -24.13
C GLU A 216 -13.93 3.31 -24.06
N LEU A 217 -14.07 4.19 -23.08
CA LEU A 217 -15.27 4.99 -22.86
C LEU A 217 -14.85 6.39 -22.34
N PRO A 218 -14.80 7.40 -23.22
CA PRO A 218 -14.67 8.79 -22.79
C PRO A 218 -16.00 9.29 -22.20
N ALA A 219 -15.92 9.97 -21.05
CA ALA A 219 -17.08 10.55 -20.38
C ALA A 219 -16.74 11.84 -19.62
N GLU A 220 -17.70 12.77 -19.62
CA GLU A 220 -17.63 13.94 -18.76
C GLU A 220 -17.95 13.53 -17.33
N VAL A 221 -17.02 13.75 -16.40
CA VAL A 221 -17.18 13.45 -14.99
C VAL A 221 -16.93 14.71 -14.20
N ARG A 222 -17.78 15.02 -13.22
CA ARG A 222 -17.55 16.18 -12.34
C ARG A 222 -16.51 15.82 -11.28
N PRO A 223 -15.79 16.80 -10.72
CA PRO A 223 -14.98 16.58 -9.54
C PRO A 223 -15.80 15.98 -8.39
N GLY A 224 -15.20 15.03 -7.67
CA GLY A 224 -15.83 14.35 -6.53
C GLY A 224 -15.36 12.91 -6.33
N ARG A 225 -15.82 12.32 -5.23
CA ARG A 225 -15.63 10.89 -4.90
C ARG A 225 -16.81 10.07 -5.42
N TYR A 226 -16.49 8.95 -6.04
CA TYR A 226 -17.44 8.05 -6.67
C TYR A 226 -17.10 6.59 -6.36
N THR A 227 -18.12 5.75 -6.43
CA THR A 227 -17.95 4.31 -6.66
C THR A 227 -18.05 4.08 -8.17
N LEU A 228 -16.92 3.72 -8.79
CA LEU A 228 -16.86 3.29 -10.18
C LEU A 228 -17.28 1.83 -10.27
N ARG A 229 -18.33 1.56 -11.03
CA ARG A 229 -18.78 0.21 -11.34
C ARG A 229 -18.76 0.00 -12.83
N VAL A 230 -18.04 -1.01 -13.30
CA VAL A 230 -17.99 -1.42 -14.71
C VAL A 230 -18.67 -2.77 -14.84
N VAL A 231 -19.56 -2.90 -15.82
CA VAL A 231 -20.35 -4.10 -16.07
C VAL A 231 -20.12 -4.55 -17.50
N GLN A 232 -19.72 -5.80 -17.70
CA GLN A 232 -19.73 -6.48 -18.98
C GLN A 232 -21.03 -7.27 -19.08
N PHE A 233 -21.75 -7.14 -20.20
CA PHE A 233 -22.96 -7.91 -20.47
C PHE A 233 -22.66 -9.17 -21.30
N GLY A 234 -23.43 -10.22 -21.04
CA GLY A 234 -23.49 -11.42 -21.87
C GLY A 234 -24.34 -11.22 -23.13
N GLU A 235 -24.35 -12.23 -24.02
CA GLU A 235 -25.13 -12.20 -25.26
C GLU A 235 -26.65 -12.08 -25.03
N ASP A 236 -27.11 -12.50 -23.86
CA ASP A 236 -28.51 -12.40 -23.41
C ASP A 236 -28.87 -11.05 -22.78
N GLY A 237 -27.89 -10.13 -22.68
CA GLY A 237 -28.05 -8.82 -22.04
C GLY A 237 -27.99 -8.86 -20.51
N SER A 238 -27.71 -10.01 -19.90
CA SER A 238 -27.48 -10.12 -18.45
C SER A 238 -26.09 -9.61 -18.07
N ALA A 239 -25.90 -9.15 -16.84
CA ALA A 239 -24.58 -8.75 -16.35
C ALA A 239 -23.70 -10.00 -16.15
N ALA A 240 -22.75 -10.22 -17.05
CA ALA A 240 -21.84 -11.36 -17.04
C ALA A 240 -20.66 -11.15 -16.07
N TYR A 241 -20.09 -9.94 -16.08
CA TYR A 241 -19.01 -9.57 -15.17
C TYR A 241 -19.20 -8.16 -14.62
N VAL A 242 -18.76 -7.95 -13.38
CA VAL A 242 -18.82 -6.67 -12.71
C VAL A 242 -17.47 -6.42 -12.02
N VAL A 243 -16.99 -5.18 -12.10
CA VAL A 243 -15.87 -4.65 -11.34
C VAL A 243 -16.37 -3.42 -10.60
N GLU A 244 -16.06 -3.29 -9.32
CA GLU A 244 -16.42 -2.12 -8.52
C GLU A 244 -15.21 -1.63 -7.73
N VAL A 245 -14.84 -0.37 -7.92
CA VAL A 245 -13.67 0.27 -7.28
C VAL A 245 -14.00 1.71 -6.86
N PRO A 246 -13.41 2.23 -5.78
CA PRO A 246 -13.49 3.65 -5.48
C PRO A 246 -12.74 4.47 -6.54
N PHE A 247 -13.32 5.59 -6.97
CA PHE A 247 -12.73 6.53 -7.94
C PHE A 247 -12.88 7.96 -7.42
N GLU A 248 -11.81 8.74 -7.47
CA GLU A 248 -11.83 10.16 -7.09
C GLU A 248 -11.36 10.99 -8.27
N ARG A 249 -12.19 11.96 -8.67
CA ARG A 249 -11.83 12.97 -9.66
C ARG A 249 -11.54 14.28 -8.94
N ALA A 250 -10.30 14.71 -8.92
CA ALA A 250 -9.94 16.02 -8.37
C ALA A 250 -10.44 17.16 -9.28
N GLY A 251 -10.84 18.26 -8.66
CA GLY A 251 -11.15 19.52 -9.32
C GLY A 251 -9.88 20.33 -9.59
N TYR A 252 -10.01 21.35 -10.43
CA TYR A 252 -8.91 22.30 -10.67
C TYR A 252 -8.61 23.11 -9.39
N GLU A 253 -9.63 23.38 -8.58
CA GLU A 253 -9.51 24.04 -7.27
C GLU A 253 -8.75 23.21 -6.22
N ASP A 254 -8.64 21.90 -6.42
CA ASP A 254 -7.95 20.99 -5.49
C ASP A 254 -6.43 20.92 -5.77
N VAL A 255 -5.96 21.61 -6.80
CA VAL A 255 -4.53 21.74 -7.09
C VAL A 255 -3.95 22.84 -6.20
N GLU A 256 -3.29 22.43 -5.13
CA GLU A 256 -2.67 23.34 -4.19
C GLU A 256 -1.35 23.87 -4.74
N MET A 257 -1.36 25.15 -5.12
CA MET A 257 -0.18 25.89 -5.58
C MET A 257 0.66 26.34 -4.38
N THR A 258 1.97 26.19 -4.51
CA THR A 258 2.98 26.69 -3.55
C THR A 258 3.97 27.62 -4.25
N ASP A 259 4.81 28.31 -3.49
CA ASP A 259 5.89 29.13 -4.07
C ASP A 259 6.86 28.23 -4.89
N GLY A 260 6.66 28.20 -6.21
CA GLY A 260 7.49 27.49 -7.18
C GLY A 260 7.07 26.06 -7.53
N GLY A 261 5.88 25.61 -7.14
CA GLY A 261 5.44 24.24 -7.43
C GLY A 261 4.01 23.91 -7.03
N VAL A 262 3.66 22.62 -7.12
CA VAL A 262 2.33 22.08 -6.78
C VAL A 262 2.47 20.94 -5.79
N VAL A 263 1.62 20.93 -4.76
CA VAL A 263 1.48 19.78 -3.85
C VAL A 263 0.45 18.83 -4.44
N VAL A 264 0.86 17.59 -4.69
CA VAL A 264 -0.02 16.53 -5.18
C VAL A 264 -1.05 16.21 -4.10
N GLN A 265 -2.33 16.38 -4.43
CA GLN A 265 -3.45 15.98 -3.57
C GLN A 265 -4.04 14.64 -4.05
N PRO A 266 -4.80 13.91 -3.20
CA PRO A 266 -5.54 12.74 -3.65
C PRO A 266 -6.40 13.03 -4.88
N GLY A 267 -6.28 12.19 -5.92
CA GLY A 267 -6.99 12.38 -7.19
C GLY A 267 -6.32 13.33 -8.20
N ASN A 268 -5.19 13.95 -7.85
CA ASN A 268 -4.39 14.68 -8.83
C ASN A 268 -3.73 13.73 -9.84
N SER A 269 -3.57 14.20 -11.07
CA SER A 269 -2.74 13.59 -12.11
C SER A 269 -1.74 14.61 -12.65
N LEU A 270 -0.62 14.17 -13.24
CA LEU A 270 0.34 15.08 -13.89
C LEU A 270 -0.32 15.91 -14.98
N TRP A 271 -1.30 15.33 -15.67
CA TRP A 271 -2.14 16.01 -16.65
C TRP A 271 -2.98 17.13 -16.03
N LEU A 272 -3.65 16.87 -14.91
CA LEU A 272 -4.46 17.88 -14.20
C LEU A 272 -3.59 19.05 -13.72
N ILE A 273 -2.42 18.73 -13.16
CA ILE A 273 -1.46 19.74 -12.71
C ILE A 273 -0.98 20.57 -13.89
N SER A 274 -0.60 19.92 -14.99
CA SER A 274 -0.20 20.57 -16.24
C SER A 274 -1.27 21.49 -16.81
N ARG A 275 -2.52 21.02 -16.86
CA ARG A 275 -3.67 21.80 -17.33
C ARG A 275 -3.92 23.02 -16.45
N THR A 276 -3.77 22.86 -15.13
CA THR A 276 -3.99 23.94 -14.17
C THR A 276 -2.90 25.00 -14.25
N VAL A 277 -1.63 24.59 -14.40
CA VAL A 277 -0.49 25.52 -14.37
C VAL A 277 -0.23 26.14 -15.75
N TYR A 278 -0.30 25.36 -16.82
CA TYR A 278 0.06 25.80 -18.18
C TYR A 278 -1.15 26.04 -19.09
N GLY A 279 -2.37 25.71 -18.65
CA GLY A 279 -3.56 25.71 -19.51
C GLY A 279 -3.63 24.53 -20.48
N GLU A 280 -2.55 23.74 -20.60
CA GLU A 280 -2.43 22.60 -21.51
C GLU A 280 -2.06 21.32 -20.74
N GLY A 281 -2.87 20.28 -20.85
CA GLY A 281 -2.62 19.01 -20.16
C GLY A 281 -1.40 18.25 -20.69
N ARG A 282 -1.09 18.37 -21.99
CA ARG A 282 0.03 17.67 -22.66
C ARG A 282 1.42 18.13 -22.20
N GLN A 283 1.51 19.24 -21.49
CA GLN A 283 2.77 19.75 -20.93
C GLN A 283 3.17 19.00 -19.64
N TYR A 284 2.47 17.91 -19.31
CA TYR A 284 2.78 17.06 -18.16
C TYR A 284 4.19 16.46 -18.25
N THR A 285 4.72 16.28 -19.47
CA THR A 285 6.11 15.81 -19.69
C THR A 285 7.13 16.81 -19.15
N VAL A 286 6.86 18.11 -19.22
CA VAL A 286 7.72 19.16 -18.65
C VAL A 286 7.77 19.04 -17.12
N ILE A 287 6.63 18.75 -16.49
CA ILE A 287 6.55 18.50 -15.04
C ILE A 287 7.26 17.18 -14.71
N TYR A 288 7.04 16.13 -15.48
CA TYR A 288 7.71 14.84 -15.30
C TYR A 288 9.24 15.01 -15.36
N GLU A 289 9.77 15.65 -16.40
CA GLU A 289 11.21 15.88 -16.58
C GLU A 289 11.81 16.70 -15.43
N ALA A 290 11.12 17.76 -15.00
CA ALA A 290 11.56 18.58 -13.88
C ALA A 290 11.58 17.83 -12.54
N ASN A 291 10.81 16.74 -12.42
CA ASN A 291 10.63 15.96 -11.20
C ASN A 291 10.99 14.47 -11.36
N ALA A 292 11.76 14.11 -12.39
CA ALA A 292 12.03 12.71 -12.75
C ALA A 292 12.74 11.93 -11.62
N SER A 293 13.44 12.61 -10.72
CA SER A 293 14.03 12.00 -9.53
C SER A 293 13.01 11.54 -8.47
N GLN A 294 11.78 12.05 -8.54
CA GLN A 294 10.68 11.77 -7.61
C GLN A 294 9.59 10.88 -8.25
N ILE A 295 9.52 10.81 -9.58
CA ILE A 295 8.48 10.12 -10.33
C ILE A 295 9.10 8.89 -11.01
N ARG A 296 8.94 7.73 -10.37
CA ARG A 296 9.42 6.45 -10.94
C ARG A 296 8.53 5.98 -12.09
N ASP A 297 7.24 6.20 -11.94
CA ASP A 297 6.22 5.87 -12.91
C ASP A 297 5.35 7.11 -13.13
N PRO A 298 5.26 7.66 -14.36
CA PRO A 298 4.47 8.85 -14.66
C PRO A 298 2.97 8.65 -14.42
N ASP A 299 2.48 7.40 -14.43
CA ASP A 299 1.08 7.07 -14.18
C ASP A 299 0.78 6.95 -12.68
N LEU A 300 1.81 6.99 -11.82
CA LEU A 300 1.68 6.82 -10.37
C LEU A 300 2.38 7.95 -9.60
N ILE A 301 1.58 8.94 -9.22
CA ILE A 301 1.96 10.02 -8.32
C ILE A 301 1.20 9.91 -6.99
N TYR A 302 1.84 10.30 -5.89
CA TYR A 302 1.35 10.10 -4.54
C TYR A 302 0.99 11.41 -3.85
N PRO A 303 -0.07 11.44 -3.04
CA PRO A 303 -0.41 12.62 -2.24
C PRO A 303 0.74 13.09 -1.34
N GLY A 304 0.88 14.41 -1.21
CA GLY A 304 1.93 15.07 -0.43
C GLY A 304 3.25 15.25 -1.17
N GLN A 305 3.42 14.67 -2.38
CA GLN A 305 4.58 14.98 -3.22
C GLN A 305 4.54 16.44 -3.66
N VAL A 306 5.71 17.09 -3.71
CA VAL A 306 5.82 18.47 -4.19
C VAL A 306 6.56 18.46 -5.52
N PHE A 307 5.87 18.90 -6.57
CA PHE A 307 6.41 18.98 -7.92
C PHE A 307 6.79 20.41 -8.26
N ARG A 308 8.03 20.57 -8.75
CA ARG A 308 8.46 21.80 -9.41
C ARG A 308 7.72 21.94 -10.72
N VAL A 309 7.20 23.13 -11.00
CA VAL A 309 6.47 23.40 -12.24
C VAL A 309 7.17 24.54 -12.98
N PRO A 310 8.06 24.25 -13.95
CA PRO A 310 8.86 25.28 -14.63
C PRO A 310 8.03 26.27 -15.45
N ASP A 311 8.35 27.56 -15.39
CA ASP A 311 7.75 28.55 -16.29
C ASP A 311 8.07 28.23 -17.76
N GLN A 312 7.06 28.28 -18.63
CA GLN A 312 7.28 28.29 -20.08
C GLN A 312 7.82 29.67 -20.49
N ARG A 313 9.09 29.73 -20.92
CA ARG A 313 9.65 30.92 -21.58
C ARG A 313 9.31 30.96 -23.06
#